data_AF-A0A6B2JB96-F1
#
_entry.id   AF-A0A6B2JB96-F1
#
_cell.length_a   1.000
_cell.length_b   1.000
_cell.length_c   1.000
_cell.angle_alpha   90.00
_cell.angle_beta   90.00
_cell.angle_gamma   90.00
#
_symmetry.space_group_name_H-M   'P 1'
#
loop_
_entity.id
_entity.type
_entity.pdbx_description
1 polymer ?
#
loop_
_entity_poly.entity_id
_entity_poly.type
_entity_poly.pdbx_seq_one_letter_code
_entity_poly.pdbx_strand_id
1 'polypeptide(L)'
;RLFEGAPVGAVVSGLGLLIMPPEKVTTILDAAFRYLRADGAFYQITYGLRCPVSDAVLDRLDLQASCIGQTFRNLPPASVYRISRRHPHA
;
A
#
# COMPACT_ATOMS: atom_id res chain seq x y z
N ARG A 1 -19.26 -2.24 -8.98
CA ARG A 1 -18.30 -2.82 -8.00
C ARG A 1 -17.72 -4.07 -8.63
N LEU A 2 -16.42 -4.34 -8.44
CA LEU A 2 -15.74 -5.48 -9.07
C LEU A 2 -15.96 -6.79 -8.29
N PHE A 3 -15.94 -6.73 -6.95
CA PHE A 3 -16.25 -7.84 -6.06
C PHE A 3 -17.42 -7.49 -5.14
N GLU A 4 -18.15 -8.50 -4.68
CA GLU A 4 -19.12 -8.36 -3.60
C GLU A 4 -18.42 -8.39 -2.24
N GLY A 5 -18.77 -7.44 -1.37
CA GLY A 5 -18.11 -7.29 -0.07
C GLY A 5 -16.62 -6.95 -0.18
N ALA A 6 -15.82 -7.50 0.72
CA ALA A 6 -14.37 -7.30 0.77
C ALA A 6 -13.64 -8.67 0.88
N PRO A 7 -13.64 -9.49 -0.19
CA PRO A 7 -13.12 -10.85 -0.13
C PRO A 7 -11.60 -10.95 -0.32
N VAL A 8 -10.95 -9.86 -0.75
CA VAL A 8 -9.55 -9.89 -1.18
C VAL A 8 -8.62 -9.93 0.02
N GLY A 9 -7.72 -10.91 0.07
CA GLY A 9 -6.70 -11.02 1.12
C GLY A 9 -5.46 -10.15 0.89
N ALA A 10 -5.10 -9.89 -0.36
CA ALA A 10 -3.92 -9.11 -0.72
C ALA A 10 -4.11 -8.37 -2.05
N VAL A 11 -3.57 -7.15 -2.14
CA VAL A 11 -3.36 -6.43 -3.39
C VAL A 11 -1.86 -6.29 -3.60
N VAL A 12 -1.35 -6.59 -4.79
CA VAL A 12 0.07 -6.42 -5.14
C VAL A 12 0.16 -5.37 -6.24
N SER A 13 0.95 -4.33 -6.01
CA SER A 13 1.10 -3.18 -6.91
C SER A 13 2.57 -2.90 -7.23
N GLY A 14 2.84 -2.78 -8.52
CA GLY A 14 4.08 -2.23 -9.07
C GLY A 14 3.90 -0.82 -9.65
N LEU A 15 2.80 -0.12 -9.30
CA LEU A 15 2.54 1.22 -9.81
C LEU A 15 3.61 2.21 -9.32
N GLY A 16 3.97 3.18 -10.17
CA GLY A 16 4.88 4.27 -9.81
C GLY A 16 4.24 5.30 -8.88
N LEU A 17 3.79 4.90 -7.69
CA LEU A 17 3.10 5.80 -6.75
C LEU A 17 3.93 7.03 -6.39
N LEU A 18 5.26 6.92 -6.37
CA LEU A 18 6.19 8.00 -6.05
C LEU A 18 6.08 9.21 -6.99
N ILE A 19 5.75 8.99 -8.26
CA ILE A 19 5.64 10.07 -9.26
C ILE A 19 4.19 10.51 -9.50
N MET A 20 3.23 9.93 -8.77
CA MET A 20 1.83 10.30 -8.87
C MET A 20 1.49 11.41 -7.87
N PRO A 21 0.54 12.30 -8.21
CA PRO A 21 0.01 13.26 -7.25
C PRO A 21 -0.63 12.57 -6.02
N PRO A 22 -0.50 13.12 -4.80
CA PRO A 22 -0.99 12.49 -3.57
C PRO A 22 -2.49 12.15 -3.58
N GLU A 23 -3.32 12.96 -4.23
CA GLU A 23 -4.76 12.73 -4.37
C GLU A 23 -5.07 11.49 -5.21
N LYS A 24 -4.25 11.23 -6.24
CA LYS A 24 -4.36 10.04 -7.07
C LYS A 24 -3.94 8.80 -6.30
N VAL A 25 -2.85 8.89 -5.54
CA VAL A 25 -2.40 7.81 -4.64
C VAL A 25 -3.48 7.51 -3.59
N THR A 26 -4.07 8.53 -2.98
CA THR A 26 -5.17 8.39 -2.01
C THR A 26 -6.36 7.65 -2.61
N THR A 27 -6.76 8.02 -3.84
CA THR A 27 -7.89 7.39 -4.54
C THR A 27 -7.62 5.92 -4.86
N ILE A 28 -6.40 5.59 -5.29
CA ILE A 28 -5.97 4.21 -5.57
C ILE A 28 -6.03 3.37 -4.30
N LEU A 29 -5.48 3.88 -3.19
CA LEU A 29 -5.49 3.17 -1.92
C LEU A 29 -6.90 3.00 -1.39
N ASP A 30 -7.73 4.05 -1.33
CA ASP A 30 -9.13 3.94 -0.89
C ASP A 30 -9.87 2.86 -1.69
N ALA A 31 -9.79 2.91 -3.03
CA ALA A 31 -10.44 1.95 -3.89
C ALA A 31 -9.94 0.52 -3.67
N ALA A 32 -8.64 0.32 -3.49
CA ALA A 32 -8.07 -1.00 -3.20
C ALA A 32 -8.52 -1.53 -1.83
N PHE A 33 -8.48 -0.68 -0.80
CA PHE A 33 -8.88 -1.06 0.56
C PHE A 33 -10.38 -1.35 0.68
N ARG A 34 -11.24 -0.78 -0.17
CA ARG A 34 -12.68 -1.16 -0.20
C ARG A 34 -12.92 -2.63 -0.53
N TYR A 35 -12.01 -3.29 -1.24
CA TYR A 35 -12.13 -4.71 -1.58
C TYR A 35 -11.30 -5.62 -0.66
N LEU A 36 -10.37 -5.06 0.13
CA LEU A 36 -9.55 -5.82 1.07
C LEU A 36 -10.33 -6.18 2.33
N ARG A 37 -10.31 -7.46 2.72
CA ARG A 37 -10.82 -7.94 4.00
C ARG A 37 -10.12 -7.25 5.18
N ALA A 38 -10.65 -7.39 6.39
CA ALA A 38 -10.19 -6.67 7.58
C ALA A 38 -8.68 -6.83 7.85
N ASP A 39 -8.16 -8.06 7.76
CA ASP A 39 -6.75 -8.43 7.94
C ASP A 39 -5.92 -8.37 6.64
N GLY A 40 -6.54 -7.95 5.53
CA GLY A 40 -5.90 -7.84 4.24
C GLY A 40 -4.90 -6.68 4.15
N ALA A 41 -3.98 -6.77 3.19
CA ALA A 41 -2.93 -5.75 3.01
C ALA A 41 -2.65 -5.45 1.54
N PHE A 42 -2.13 -4.24 1.31
CA PHE A 42 -1.64 -3.77 0.02
C PHE A 42 -0.11 -3.82 0.01
N TYR A 43 0.47 -4.54 -0.94
CA TYR A 43 1.91 -4.70 -1.09
C TYR A 43 2.40 -3.85 -2.26
N GLN A 44 3.23 -2.86 -1.94
CA GLN A 44 3.79 -1.94 -2.93
C GLN A 44 5.26 -2.21 -3.14
N ILE A 45 5.63 -2.44 -4.39
CA ILE A 45 7.03 -2.54 -4.81
C ILE A 45 7.55 -1.14 -5.15
N THR A 46 8.74 -0.79 -4.69
CA THR A 46 9.38 0.49 -5.02
C THR A 46 10.89 0.31 -5.15
N TYR A 47 11.49 1.12 -6.02
CA TYR A 47 12.94 1.25 -6.14
C TYR A 47 13.49 2.44 -5.32
N GLY A 48 12.61 3.18 -4.65
CA GLY A 48 12.97 4.30 -3.79
C GLY A 48 13.48 3.85 -2.42
N LEU A 49 14.32 4.70 -1.81
CA LEU A 49 14.86 4.48 -0.46
C LEU A 49 13.82 4.57 0.67
N ARG A 50 12.61 5.08 0.38
CA ARG A 50 11.53 5.32 1.36
C ARG A 50 10.20 4.80 0.83
N CYS A 51 9.20 4.71 1.71
CA CYS A 51 7.83 4.36 1.34
C CYS A 51 7.32 5.32 0.23
N PRO A 52 6.72 4.81 -0.85
CA PRO A 52 6.24 5.67 -1.94
C PRO A 52 4.87 6.32 -1.62
N VAL A 53 4.32 6.08 -0.43
CA VAL A 53 3.08 6.68 0.07
C VAL A 53 3.45 7.60 1.24
N SER A 54 3.01 8.86 1.20
CA SER A 54 3.31 9.82 2.26
C SER A 54 2.51 9.56 3.53
N ASP A 55 3.07 9.97 4.67
CA ASP A 55 2.40 9.83 5.98
C ASP A 55 1.03 10.52 6.00
N ALA A 56 0.90 11.69 5.37
CA ALA A 56 -0.39 12.38 5.25
C ALA A 56 -1.48 11.57 4.53
N VAL A 57 -1.12 10.76 3.54
CA VAL A 57 -2.06 9.87 2.83
C VAL A 57 -2.40 8.67 3.70
N LEU A 58 -1.40 8.09 4.38
CA LEU A 58 -1.59 6.98 5.32
C LEU A 58 -2.50 7.39 6.47
N ASP A 59 -2.26 8.55 7.08
CA ASP A 59 -3.05 9.13 8.17
C ASP A 59 -4.50 9.35 7.76
N ARG A 60 -4.73 9.96 6.59
CA ARG A 60 -6.07 10.25 6.06
C ARG A 60 -6.91 9.01 5.85
N LEU A 61 -6.30 7.87 5.53
CA LEU A 61 -6.97 6.61 5.26
C LEU A 61 -6.92 5.62 6.44
N ASP A 62 -6.39 6.06 7.59
CA ASP A 62 -6.12 5.23 8.75
C ASP A 62 -5.30 3.96 8.45
N LEU A 63 -4.23 4.14 7.69
CA LEU A 63 -3.32 3.10 7.25
C LEU A 63 -1.95 3.23 7.92
N GLN A 64 -1.22 2.12 7.97
CA GLN A 64 0.17 2.07 8.36
C GLN A 64 0.98 1.34 7.29
N ALA A 65 2.25 1.71 7.12
CA ALA A 65 3.16 1.07 6.18
C ALA A 65 4.39 0.53 6.91
N SER A 66 4.81 -0.68 6.57
CA SER A 66 6.08 -1.26 7.02
C SER A 66 6.85 -1.85 5.85
N CYS A 67 8.17 -1.65 5.84
CA CYS A 67 9.04 -2.33 4.86
C CYS A 67 9.19 -3.80 5.30
N ILE A 68 8.82 -4.74 4.43
CA ILE A 68 8.84 -6.18 4.73
C ILE A 68 9.95 -6.95 4.02
N GLY A 69 10.69 -6.30 3.11
CA GLY A 69 11.80 -6.95 2.43
C GLY A 69 12.46 -6.06 1.39
N GLN A 70 13.71 -6.38 1.08
CA GLN A 70 14.49 -5.76 0.02
C GLN A 70 15.18 -6.82 -0.84
N THR A 71 15.15 -6.63 -2.16
CA THR A 71 15.76 -7.51 -3.15
C THR A 71 17.03 -6.87 -3.70
N PHE A 72 18.18 -7.17 -3.10
CA PHE A 72 19.48 -6.59 -3.49
C PHE A 72 19.99 -7.02 -4.87
N ARG A 73 19.57 -8.20 -5.36
CA ARG A 73 19.93 -8.70 -6.70
C ARG A 73 19.11 -8.06 -7.84
N ASN A 74 18.41 -6.97 -7.54
CA ASN A 74 17.69 -6.13 -8.48
C ASN A 74 18.24 -4.72 -8.27
N LEU A 75 19.10 -4.21 -9.15
CA LEU A 75 19.83 -2.94 -8.96
C LEU A 75 19.12 -1.79 -9.69
N PRO A 76 18.78 -0.67 -9.02
CA PRO A 76 18.93 -0.41 -7.57
C PRO A 76 17.97 -1.29 -6.73
N PRO A 77 18.30 -1.62 -5.45
CA PRO A 77 17.50 -2.54 -4.63
C PRO A 77 16.00 -2.22 -4.59
N ALA A 78 15.17 -3.19 -4.98
CA ALA A 78 13.73 -3.06 -4.84
C ALA A 78 13.31 -3.33 -3.39
N SER A 79 12.49 -2.46 -2.81
CA SER A 79 11.87 -2.63 -1.50
C SER A 79 10.39 -2.97 -1.65
N VAL A 80 9.87 -3.80 -0.75
CA VAL A 80 8.44 -4.12 -0.66
C VAL A 80 7.89 -3.55 0.63
N TYR A 81 6.86 -2.71 0.51
CA TYR A 81 6.12 -2.16 1.64
C TYR A 81 4.79 -2.88 1.78
N ARG A 82 4.49 -3.35 3.00
CA ARG A 82 3.16 -3.80 3.39
C ARG A 82 2.40 -2.61 3.98
N ILE A 83 1.30 -2.25 3.35
CA ILE A 83 0.37 -1.24 3.83
C ILE A 83 -0.87 -1.95 4.34
N SER A 84 -1.26 -1.70 5.58
CA SER A 84 -2.47 -2.28 6.19
C SER A 84 -3.27 -1.22 6.92
N ARG A 85 -4.53 -1.51 7.23
CA ARG A 85 -5.28 -0.69 8.19
C ARG A 85 -4.54 -0.65 9.52
N ARG A 86 -4.62 0.48 10.23
CA ARG A 86 -4.27 0.49 11.65
C ARG A 86 -5.28 -0.40 12.36
N HIS A 87 -4.78 -1.33 13.17
CA HIS A 87 -5.70 -1.99 14.09
C HIS A 87 -6.18 -0.91 15.06
N PRO A 88 -7.49 -0.81 15.34
CA PRO A 88 -7.92 -0.09 16.52
C PRO A 88 -7.16 -0.73 17.68
N HIS A 89 -6.39 0.07 18.42
CA HIS A 89 -5.81 -0.40 19.67
C HIS A 89 -6.90 -1.13 20.46
N ALA A 90 -6.66 -2.40 20.77
CA ALA A 90 -7.45 -3.13 21.74
C ALA A 90 -7.28 -2.49 23.13
#